data_AF-A0A238K8Z9-F1
#
_entry.id   AF-A0A238K8Z9-F1
#
_cell.length_a   1.000
_cell.length_b   1.000
_cell.length_c   1.000
_cell.angle_alpha   90.00
_cell.angle_beta   90.00
_cell.angle_gamma   90.00
#
_symmetry.space_group_name_H-M   'P 1'
#
loop_
_entity.id
_entity.type
_entity.pdbx_description
1 polymer ?
#
loop_
_entity_poly.entity_id
_entity_poly.type
_entity_poly.pdbx_seq_one_letter_code
_entity_poly.pdbx_strand_id
1 'polypeptide(L)'
;MFRFLKTLFSKPEKGRLARALERLDISAEAFRSAAEKCGPPQSQVFWQLAGATSDLRNKVAADPAQITPLRKLIVFFIPKMSELTNRWARLAELNPLEAADPNALAEFQNYLTLIRTAERACLSKQYSDLHASMKTVETQLDRYAR
;
A
#
# COMPACT_ATOMS: atom_id res chain seq x y z
N MET A 1 -41.26 -14.23 16.31
CA MET A 1 -40.56 -15.30 15.56
C MET A 1 -39.79 -14.71 14.35
N PHE A 2 -38.97 -13.66 14.54
CA PHE A 2 -38.30 -12.94 13.42
C PHE A 2 -36.80 -12.64 13.65
N ARG A 3 -36.21 -13.11 14.76
CA ARG A 3 -34.78 -12.88 15.07
C ARG A 3 -33.83 -13.92 14.45
N PHE A 4 -34.33 -15.07 14.01
CA PHE A 4 -33.51 -16.18 13.50
C PHE A 4 -33.03 -15.99 12.04
N LEU A 5 -33.71 -15.15 11.25
CA LEU A 5 -33.40 -14.96 9.82
C LEU A 5 -32.36 -13.85 9.57
N LYS A 6 -32.11 -12.94 10.52
CA LYS A 6 -31.07 -11.89 10.37
C LYS A 6 -29.65 -12.44 10.51
N THR A 7 -29.47 -13.56 11.20
CA THR A 7 -28.16 -14.22 11.38
C THR A 7 -27.72 -15.05 10.18
N LEU A 8 -28.65 -15.53 9.35
CA LEU A 8 -28.33 -16.35 8.17
C LEU A 8 -27.78 -15.55 6.97
N PHE A 9 -28.02 -14.24 6.93
CA PHE A 9 -27.52 -13.33 5.88
C PHE A 9 -26.46 -12.34 6.36
N SER A 10 -26.00 -12.46 7.61
CA SER A 10 -24.88 -11.66 8.09
C SER A 10 -23.61 -12.22 7.47
N LYS A 11 -22.96 -11.45 6.57
CA LYS A 11 -21.63 -11.82 6.05
C LYS A 11 -20.75 -12.19 7.24
N PRO A 12 -20.08 -13.36 7.24
CA PRO A 12 -19.17 -13.71 8.33
C PRO A 12 -18.18 -12.57 8.48
N GLU A 13 -18.04 -12.04 9.71
CA GLU A 13 -17.07 -10.99 9.97
C GLU A 13 -15.70 -11.49 9.53
N LYS A 14 -15.13 -10.88 8.48
CA LYS A 14 -13.78 -11.21 8.04
C LYS A 14 -12.84 -11.06 9.24
N GLY A 15 -12.12 -12.12 9.58
CA GLY A 15 -11.12 -12.08 10.64
C GLY A 15 -10.03 -11.04 10.37
N ARG A 16 -9.31 -10.63 11.43
CA ARG A 16 -8.26 -9.58 11.35
C ARG A 16 -7.25 -9.84 10.23
N LEU A 17 -6.81 -11.09 10.07
CA LEU A 17 -5.90 -11.51 9.02
C LEU A 17 -6.53 -11.33 7.63
N ALA A 18 -7.74 -11.84 7.42
CA ALA A 18 -8.42 -11.72 6.13
C ALA A 18 -8.59 -10.26 5.67
N ARG A 19 -8.95 -9.34 6.60
CA ARG A 19 -9.04 -7.91 6.30
C ARG A 19 -7.68 -7.28 5.97
N ALA A 20 -6.61 -7.72 6.63
CA ALA A 20 -5.25 -7.23 6.36
C ALA A 20 -4.76 -7.68 4.99
N LEU A 21 -4.94 -8.96 4.65
CA LEU A 21 -4.56 -9.51 3.35
C LEU A 21 -5.36 -8.87 2.22
N GLU A 22 -6.68 -8.72 2.38
CA GLU A 22 -7.54 -8.05 1.39
C GLU A 22 -7.09 -6.61 1.10
N ARG A 23 -6.67 -5.85 2.12
CA ARG A 23 -6.16 -4.49 1.91
C ARG A 23 -4.87 -4.46 1.11
N LEU A 24 -3.96 -5.41 1.38
CA LEU A 24 -2.72 -5.53 0.63
C LEU A 24 -3.00 -5.96 -0.81
N ASP A 25 -3.91 -6.92 -1.03
CA ASP A 25 -4.30 -7.38 -2.36
C ASP A 25 -4.92 -6.23 -3.17
N ILE A 26 -5.86 -5.47 -2.61
CA ILE A 26 -6.48 -4.30 -3.25
C ILE A 26 -5.42 -3.24 -3.60
N SER A 27 -4.49 -2.97 -2.69
CA SER A 27 -3.46 -1.94 -2.91
C SER A 27 -2.43 -2.37 -3.94
N ALA A 28 -2.05 -3.65 -3.95
CA ALA A 28 -1.17 -4.22 -4.97
C ALA A 28 -1.81 -4.09 -6.36
N GLU A 29 -3.10 -4.43 -6.48
CA GLU A 29 -3.83 -4.29 -7.73
C GLU A 29 -3.97 -2.84 -8.18
N ALA A 30 -4.23 -1.94 -7.23
CA ALA A 30 -4.26 -0.50 -7.49
C ALA A 30 -2.92 0.00 -8.05
N PHE A 31 -1.77 -0.49 -7.56
CA PHE A 31 -0.47 -0.17 -8.14
C PHE A 31 -0.29 -0.73 -9.56
N ARG A 32 -0.75 -1.96 -9.84
CA ARG A 32 -0.70 -2.54 -11.21
C ARG A 32 -1.51 -1.70 -12.19
N SER A 33 -2.76 -1.40 -11.85
CA SER A 33 -3.64 -0.54 -12.65
C SER A 33 -3.05 0.85 -12.88
N ALA A 34 -2.26 1.39 -11.94
CA ALA A 34 -1.58 2.67 -12.15
C ALA A 34 -0.38 2.51 -13.11
N ALA A 35 0.38 1.42 -13.00
CA ALA A 35 1.52 1.12 -13.86
C ALA A 35 1.12 0.96 -15.33
N GLU A 36 -0.07 0.41 -15.58
CA GLU A 36 -0.62 0.24 -16.94
C GLU A 36 -1.01 1.56 -17.62
N LYS A 37 -1.25 2.62 -16.84
CA LYS A 37 -1.72 3.92 -17.34
C LYS A 37 -0.62 4.94 -17.59
N CYS A 38 0.61 4.65 -17.17
CA CYS A 38 1.72 5.57 -17.31
C CYS A 38 2.90 4.94 -18.05
N GLY A 39 3.75 5.79 -18.62
CA GLY A 39 5.00 5.38 -19.25
C GLY A 39 6.15 5.23 -18.24
N PRO A 40 7.31 4.71 -18.68
CA PRO A 40 8.55 4.80 -17.93
C PRO A 40 8.97 6.26 -17.70
N PRO A 41 9.64 6.58 -16.58
CA PRO A 41 10.13 5.67 -15.53
C PRO A 41 9.10 5.30 -14.44
N GLN A 42 7.96 5.98 -14.34
CA GLN A 42 7.02 5.80 -13.23
C GLN A 42 6.35 4.43 -13.23
N SER A 43 6.01 3.90 -14.41
CA SER A 43 5.39 2.57 -14.51
C SER A 43 6.26 1.47 -13.89
N GLN A 44 7.58 1.57 -14.01
CA GLN A 44 8.51 0.62 -13.41
C GLN A 44 8.42 0.63 -11.88
N VAL A 45 8.38 1.83 -11.27
CA VAL A 45 8.25 1.96 -9.81
C VAL A 45 6.89 1.45 -9.34
N PHE A 46 5.82 1.67 -10.11
CA PHE A 46 4.48 1.16 -9.78
C PHE A 46 4.40 -0.36 -9.83
N TRP A 47 5.04 -1.00 -10.83
CA TRP A 47 5.19 -2.46 -10.84
C TRP A 47 5.99 -2.98 -9.64
N GLN A 48 7.06 -2.28 -9.25
CA GLN A 48 7.85 -2.65 -8.07
C GLN A 48 7.05 -2.50 -6.76
N LEU A 49 6.22 -1.47 -6.64
CA LEU A 49 5.31 -1.28 -5.50
C LEU A 49 4.27 -2.41 -5.42
N ALA A 50 3.69 -2.80 -6.55
CA ALA A 50 2.76 -3.94 -6.61
C ALA A 50 3.42 -5.25 -6.18
N GLY A 51 4.64 -5.50 -6.65
CA GLY A 51 5.45 -6.66 -6.25
C GLY A 51 5.75 -6.68 -4.76
N ALA A 52 6.34 -5.60 -4.23
CA ALA A 52 6.68 -5.47 -2.81
C ALA A 52 5.44 -5.61 -1.90
N THR A 53 4.30 -5.05 -2.30
CA THR A 53 3.04 -5.20 -1.55
C THR A 53 2.57 -6.65 -1.52
N SER A 54 2.68 -7.37 -2.64
CA SER A 54 2.34 -8.80 -2.73
C SER A 54 3.28 -9.66 -1.88
N ASP A 55 4.57 -9.34 -1.86
CA ASP A 55 5.57 -10.01 -1.04
C ASP A 55 5.33 -9.78 0.45
N LEU A 56 4.99 -8.56 0.85
CA LEU A 56 4.58 -8.25 2.22
C LEU A 56 3.31 -9.01 2.62
N ARG A 57 2.33 -9.10 1.71
CA ARG A 57 1.11 -9.90 1.91
C ARG A 57 1.43 -11.36 2.19
N ASN A 58 2.34 -11.96 1.44
CA ASN A 58 2.77 -13.34 1.65
C ASN A 58 3.46 -13.53 3.01
N LYS A 59 4.30 -12.58 3.43
CA LYS A 59 4.95 -12.60 4.75
C LYS A 59 3.93 -12.50 5.91
N VAL A 60 2.92 -11.62 5.79
CA VAL A 60 1.85 -11.48 6.78
C VAL A 60 0.93 -12.72 6.82
N ALA A 61 0.68 -13.34 5.67
CA ALA A 61 -0.09 -14.58 5.60
C ALA A 61 0.65 -15.74 6.29
N ALA A 62 1.97 -15.83 6.11
CA ALA A 62 2.81 -16.84 6.75
C ALA A 62 2.95 -16.63 8.26
N ASP A 63 2.91 -15.38 8.74
CA ASP A 63 3.02 -15.04 10.16
C ASP A 63 2.01 -13.94 10.55
N PRO A 64 0.81 -14.30 11.02
CA PRO A 64 -0.23 -13.34 11.41
C PRO A 64 0.14 -12.48 12.62
N ALA A 65 1.18 -12.81 13.39
CA ALA A 65 1.66 -11.96 14.48
C ALA A 65 2.22 -10.62 13.97
N GLN A 66 2.65 -10.58 12.71
CA GLN A 66 3.16 -9.40 12.01
C GLN A 66 2.11 -8.30 11.83
N ILE A 67 0.82 -8.63 11.90
CA ILE A 67 -0.26 -7.64 11.68
C ILE A 67 -0.19 -6.51 12.70
N THR A 68 0.09 -6.81 13.97
CA THR A 68 0.10 -5.80 15.04
C THR A 68 1.17 -4.72 14.80
N PRO A 69 2.46 -5.07 14.63
CA PRO A 69 3.49 -4.06 14.38
C PRO A 69 3.31 -3.34 13.03
N LEU A 70 2.73 -4.01 12.02
CA LEU A 70 2.50 -3.42 10.70
C LEU A 70 1.16 -2.71 10.55
N ARG A 71 0.34 -2.63 11.61
CA ARG A 71 -1.07 -2.22 11.50
C ARG A 71 -1.22 -0.86 10.81
N LYS A 72 -0.45 0.15 11.22
CA LYS A 72 -0.54 1.49 10.64
C LYS A 72 -0.09 1.49 9.17
N LEU A 73 0.93 0.70 8.81
CA LEU A 73 1.35 0.53 7.42
C LEU A 73 0.25 -0.08 6.55
N ILE A 74 -0.31 -1.22 6.97
CA ILE A 74 -1.31 -1.99 6.22
C ILE A 74 -2.65 -1.25 6.11
N VAL A 75 -3.07 -0.59 7.19
CA VAL A 75 -4.41 0.01 7.27
C VAL A 75 -4.44 1.44 6.72
N PHE A 76 -3.33 2.17 6.80
CA PHE A 76 -3.28 3.59 6.44
C PHE A 76 -2.31 3.88 5.30
N PHE A 77 -1.01 3.64 5.49
CA PHE A 77 0.00 4.08 4.53
C PHE A 77 -0.13 3.39 3.17
N ILE A 78 -0.19 2.06 3.11
CA ILE A 78 -0.26 1.32 1.84
C ILE A 78 -1.52 1.70 1.03
N PRO A 79 -2.73 1.70 1.63
CA PRO A 79 -3.91 2.21 0.94
C PRO A 79 -3.73 3.64 0.44
N LYS A 80 -3.18 4.54 1.27
CA LYS A 80 -2.99 5.95 0.88
C LYS A 80 -1.99 6.12 -0.26
N MET A 81 -0.87 5.39 -0.22
CA MET A 81 0.13 5.38 -1.28
C MET A 81 -0.48 4.89 -2.61
N SER A 82 -1.24 3.79 -2.58
CA SER A 82 -1.90 3.27 -3.80
C SER A 82 -2.98 4.20 -4.36
N GLU A 83 -3.68 4.94 -3.49
CA GLU A 83 -4.63 5.98 -3.89
C GLU A 83 -3.92 7.13 -4.61
N LEU A 84 -2.83 7.64 -4.03
CA LEU A 84 -2.05 8.74 -4.60
C LEU A 84 -1.41 8.35 -5.93
N THR A 85 -0.83 7.15 -6.00
CA THR A 85 -0.28 6.60 -7.25
C THR A 85 -1.34 6.50 -8.35
N ASN A 86 -2.57 6.07 -8.04
CA ASN A 86 -3.65 6.06 -9.03
C ASN A 86 -4.10 7.45 -9.45
N ARG A 87 -4.22 8.39 -8.52
CA ARG A 87 -4.57 9.78 -8.84
C ARG A 87 -3.53 10.37 -9.77
N TRP A 88 -2.25 10.17 -9.46
CA TRP A 88 -1.15 10.62 -10.30
C TRP A 88 -1.19 9.97 -11.69
N ALA A 89 -1.36 8.65 -11.78
CA ALA A 89 -1.42 7.94 -13.06
C ALA A 89 -2.57 8.45 -13.95
N ARG A 90 -3.74 8.76 -13.37
CA ARG A 90 -4.84 9.38 -14.10
C ARG A 90 -4.50 10.78 -14.62
N LEU A 91 -3.77 11.58 -13.84
CA LEU A 91 -3.33 12.91 -14.30
C LEU A 91 -2.30 12.81 -15.43
N ALA A 92 -1.37 11.85 -15.33
CA ALA A 92 -0.39 11.58 -16.37
C ALA A 92 -1.04 11.09 -17.67
N GLU A 93 -2.07 10.24 -17.57
CA GLU A 93 -2.86 9.76 -18.72
C GLU A 93 -3.56 10.92 -19.46
N LEU A 94 -4.01 11.94 -18.72
CA LEU A 94 -4.63 13.14 -19.31
C LEU A 94 -3.61 14.07 -19.98
N ASN A 95 -2.33 14.00 -19.60
CA ASN A 95 -1.26 14.87 -20.11
C ASN A 95 -0.02 14.05 -20.55
N PRO A 96 -0.13 13.18 -21.57
CA PRO A 96 0.92 12.20 -21.90
C PRO A 96 2.21 12.81 -22.48
N LEU A 97 2.17 14.08 -22.88
CA LEU A 97 3.32 14.82 -23.42
C LEU A 97 4.09 15.60 -22.35
N GLU A 98 3.56 15.66 -21.12
CA GLU A 98 4.23 16.33 -20.01
C GLU A 98 5.46 15.52 -19.58
N ALA A 99 6.57 16.22 -19.33
CA ALA A 99 7.79 15.58 -18.89
C ALA A 99 7.59 14.91 -17.52
N ALA A 100 8.29 13.79 -17.30
CA ALA A 100 8.29 13.10 -16.03
C ALA A 100 8.68 14.05 -14.88
N ASP A 101 7.79 14.25 -13.91
CA ASP A 101 8.10 15.02 -12.70
C ASP A 101 9.11 14.24 -11.81
N PRO A 102 10.36 14.72 -11.66
CA PRO A 102 11.37 14.04 -10.86
C PRO A 102 11.01 14.00 -9.37
N ASN A 103 10.22 14.96 -8.87
CA ASN A 103 9.81 14.98 -7.46
C ASN A 103 8.80 13.86 -7.19
N ALA A 104 7.80 13.70 -8.07
CA ALA A 104 6.85 12.59 -7.98
C ALA A 104 7.57 11.23 -8.04
N LEU A 105 8.56 11.07 -8.92
CA LEU A 105 9.34 9.84 -9.00
C LEU A 105 10.09 9.53 -7.69
N ALA A 106 10.72 10.53 -7.09
CA ALA A 106 11.41 10.39 -5.81
C ALA A 106 10.45 10.00 -4.67
N GLU A 107 9.22 10.53 -4.68
CA GLU A 107 8.18 10.13 -3.72
C GLU A 107 7.77 8.68 -3.86
N PHE A 108 7.53 8.21 -5.09
CA PHE A 108 7.18 6.82 -5.32
C PHE A 108 8.32 5.86 -4.94
N GLN A 109 9.57 6.28 -5.11
CA GLN A 109 10.73 5.54 -4.61
C GLN A 109 10.79 5.50 -3.08
N ASN A 110 10.38 6.57 -2.39
CA ASN A 110 10.25 6.58 -0.93
C ASN A 110 9.16 5.61 -0.46
N TYR A 111 8.02 5.54 -1.18
CA TYR A 111 6.97 4.55 -0.89
C TYR A 111 7.49 3.12 -1.02
N LEU A 112 8.26 2.84 -2.08
CA LEU A 112 8.85 1.53 -2.29
C LEU A 112 9.86 1.17 -1.18
N THR A 113 10.67 2.16 -0.79
CA THR A 113 11.63 2.00 0.32
C THR A 113 10.90 1.67 1.62
N LEU A 114 9.78 2.33 1.92
CA LEU A 114 8.97 2.05 3.09
C LEU A 114 8.46 0.60 3.11
N ILE A 115 7.90 0.11 1.99
CA ILE A 115 7.38 -1.27 1.91
C ILE A 115 8.51 -2.28 2.06
N ARG A 116 9.65 -2.08 1.38
CA ARG A 116 10.83 -2.96 1.50
C ARG A 116 11.42 -2.96 2.92
N THR A 117 11.39 -1.83 3.62
CA THR A 117 11.78 -1.77 5.04
C THR A 117 10.82 -2.58 5.90
N ALA A 118 9.52 -2.58 5.60
CA ALA A 118 8.55 -3.41 6.30
C ALA A 118 8.78 -4.91 6.07
N GLU A 119 9.11 -5.30 4.84
CA GLU A 119 9.47 -6.69 4.53
C GLU A 119 10.71 -7.15 5.29
N ARG A 120 11.75 -6.30 5.35
CA ARG A 120 12.96 -6.57 6.13
C ARG A 120 12.64 -6.67 7.61
N ALA A 121 11.80 -5.78 8.15
CA ALA A 121 11.35 -5.82 9.53
C ALA A 121 10.58 -7.10 9.87
N CYS A 122 9.81 -7.66 8.93
CA CYS A 122 9.14 -8.95 9.12
C CYS A 122 10.14 -10.08 9.37
N LEU A 123 11.27 -10.07 8.64
CA LEU A 123 12.33 -11.08 8.71
C LEU A 123 13.19 -10.90 9.96
N SER A 124 13.64 -9.68 10.25
CA SER A 124 14.54 -9.39 11.37
C SER A 124 13.84 -9.28 12.72
N LYS A 125 12.50 -9.13 12.72
CA LYS A 125 11.68 -8.80 13.89
C LYS A 125 12.06 -7.47 14.55
N GLN A 126 12.75 -6.59 13.83
CA GLN A 126 13.14 -5.26 14.29
C GLN A 126 12.36 -4.19 13.51
N TYR A 127 11.60 -3.34 14.23
CA TYR A 127 10.68 -2.37 13.62
C TYR A 127 11.07 -0.90 13.85
N SER A 128 12.22 -0.63 14.50
CA SER A 128 12.71 0.74 14.73
C SER A 128 12.82 1.52 13.42
N ASP A 129 13.45 0.92 12.43
CA ASP A 129 13.74 1.56 11.13
C ASP A 129 12.46 1.74 10.31
N LEU A 130 11.50 0.81 10.48
CA LEU A 130 10.18 0.92 9.88
C LEU A 130 9.42 2.12 10.47
N HIS A 131 9.42 2.28 11.79
CA HIS A 131 8.76 3.41 12.44
C HIS A 131 9.38 4.75 12.03
N ALA A 132 10.71 4.82 11.93
CA ALA A 132 11.40 6.01 11.43
C ALA A 132 11.00 6.32 9.98
N SER A 133 10.97 5.30 9.11
CA SER A 133 10.53 5.45 7.71
C SER A 133 9.09 5.92 7.59
N MET A 134 8.19 5.39 8.42
CA MET A 134 6.78 5.81 8.45
C MET A 134 6.63 7.27 8.88
N LYS A 135 7.40 7.73 9.86
CA LYS A 135 7.37 9.14 10.32
C LYS A 135 7.82 10.11 9.22
N THR A 136 8.81 9.72 8.43
CA THR A 136 9.26 10.50 7.26
C THR A 136 8.13 10.63 6.23
N VAL A 137 7.48 9.52 5.87
CA VAL A 137 6.37 9.53 4.90
C VAL A 137 5.15 10.28 5.44
N GLU A 138 4.84 10.16 6.73
CA GLU A 138 3.78 10.92 7.40
C GLU A 138 4.03 12.43 7.26
N THR A 139 5.26 12.87 7.50
CA THR A 139 5.65 14.28 7.36
C THR A 139 5.51 14.78 5.92
N GLN A 140 5.77 13.92 4.93
CA GLN A 140 5.55 14.25 3.52
C GLN A 140 4.06 14.35 3.19
N LEU A 141 3.24 13.41 3.66
CA LEU A 141 1.79 13.43 3.43
C LEU A 141 1.11 14.66 4.06
N ASP A 142 1.54 15.07 5.25
CA ASP A 142 1.00 16.26 5.93
C ASP A 142 1.28 17.56 5.17
N ARG A 143 2.37 17.63 4.40
CA ARG A 143 2.68 18.80 3.55
C ARG A 143 1.70 18.95 2.38
N TYR A 144 1.14 17.84 1.89
CA TYR A 144 0.18 17.82 0.77
C TYR A 144 -1.28 17.97 1.19
N ALA A 145 -1.56 17.91 2.50
CA ALA A 145 -2.91 18.10 3.05
C ALA A 145 -3.24 19.58 3.34
N ARG A 146 -2.26 20.49 3.21
CA ARG A 146 -2.39 21.94 3.37
C ARG A 146 -2.36 22.61 2.01
#